data_AF-A0A1Q5QUW6-F1
#
_entry.id   AF-A0A1Q5QUW6-F1
#
_cell.length_a   1.000
_cell.length_b   1.000
_cell.length_c   1.000
_cell.angle_alpha   90.00
_cell.angle_beta   90.00
_cell.angle_gamma   90.00
#
_symmetry.space_group_name_H-M   'P 1'
#
loop_
_entity.id
_entity.type
_entity.pdbx_description
1 polymer ?
#
loop_
_entity_poly.entity_id
_entity_poly.type
_entity_poly.pdbx_seq_one_letter_code
_entity_poly.pdbx_strand_id
1 'polypeptide(L)' 'MYLNVRRDLLVVKKGFPMPVIGAQGKWRKSKKRVIRVSDEIRQVVQSQGYYFRKLSDPKRDGGADQRA' A
#
# COMPACT_ATOMS: atom_id res chain seq x y z
N MET A 1 0.80 -7.97 -3.34
CA MET A 1 0.97 -6.76 -2.53
C MET A 1 2.40 -6.70 -2.02
N TYR A 2 2.99 -5.51 -2.06
CA TYR A 2 4.33 -5.21 -1.62
C TYR A 2 4.26 -4.15 -0.52
N LEU A 3 5.19 -4.24 0.43
CA LEU A 3 5.40 -3.27 1.48
C LEU A 3 6.86 -2.84 1.47
N ASN A 4 7.14 -1.59 1.82
CA ASN A 4 8.50 -1.13 2.05
C ASN A 4 8.79 -0.96 3.56
N VAL A 5 10.01 -0.55 3.89
CA VAL A 5 10.44 -0.31 5.29
C VAL A 5 9.62 0.80 5.97
N ARG A 6 9.12 1.76 5.18
CA ARG A 6 8.26 2.86 5.65
C ARG A 6 6.80 2.45 5.77
N ARG A 7 6.49 1.16 5.60
CA ARG A 7 5.13 0.60 5.56
C ARG A 7 4.28 1.11 4.40
N ASP A 8 4.84 1.78 3.40
CA ASP A 8 4.11 2.15 2.20
C ASP A 8 3.58 0.89 1.49
N LEU A 9 2.42 1.02 0.84
CA LEU A 9 1.71 -0.06 0.18
C LEU A 9 1.83 0.06 -1.33
N LEU A 10 2.15 -1.06 -1.98
CA LEU A 10 2.13 -1.17 -3.44
C LEU A 10 1.40 -2.44 -3.89
N VAL A 11 0.43 -2.27 -4.77
CA VAL A 11 -0.28 -3.35 -5.45
C VAL A 11 0.05 -3.26 -6.93
N VAL A 12 0.57 -4.34 -7.51
CA VAL A 12 0.94 -4.41 -8.93
C VAL A 12 0.12 -5.51 -9.58
N LYS A 13 -0.42 -5.24 -10.77
CA LYS A 13 -1.09 -6.25 -11.61
C LYS A 13 -0.10 -7.35 -11.96
N LYS A 14 -0.52 -8.61 -11.91
CA LYS A 14 0.33 -9.74 -12.28
C LYS A 14 0.80 -9.58 -13.73
N GLY A 15 2.10 -9.77 -13.97
CA GLY A 15 2.71 -9.63 -15.30
C GLY A 15 3.00 -8.18 -15.72
N PHE A 16 2.62 -7.19 -14.91
CA PHE A 16 2.99 -5.81 -15.15
C PHE A 16 4.40 -5.53 -14.59
N PRO A 17 5.23 -4.73 -15.28
CA PRO A 17 6.54 -4.37 -14.77
C PRO A 17 6.44 -3.68 -13.42
N MET A 18 7.47 -3.86 -12.59
CA MET A 18 7.53 -3.19 -11.29
C MET A 18 7.66 -1.68 -11.53
N PRO A 19 6.74 -0.85 -11.03
CA PRO A 19 6.77 0.58 -11.29
C PRO A 19 8.00 1.23 -10.63
N VAL A 20 8.60 2.19 -11.33
CA VAL A 20 9.73 3.00 -10.87
C VAL A 20 9.21 4.10 -9.95
N ILE A 21 8.69 3.70 -8.79
CA ILE A 21 8.11 4.59 -7.79
C ILE A 21 8.79 4.37 -6.46
N GLY A 22 9.00 5.50 -5.76
CA GLY A 22 9.61 5.68 -4.44
C GLY A 22 10.18 4.44 -3.73
N ALA A 23 11.43 4.56 -3.26
CA ALA A 23 12.14 3.49 -2.56
C ALA A 23 12.37 2.24 -3.44
N GLN A 24 12.88 2.47 -4.66
CA GLN A 24 13.41 1.42 -5.53
C GLN A 24 14.32 0.46 -4.75
N GLY A 25 14.13 -0.84 -4.93
CA GLY A 25 14.87 -1.88 -4.21
C GLY A 25 14.43 -2.16 -2.76
N LYS A 26 13.52 -1.37 -2.18
CA LYS A 26 13.02 -1.57 -0.80
C LYS A 26 11.66 -2.25 -0.72
N TRP A 27 11.06 -2.59 -1.86
CA TRP A 27 9.79 -3.29 -1.93
C TRP A 27 9.95 -4.78 -1.60
N ARG A 28 9.25 -5.25 -0.57
CA ARG A 28 9.19 -6.65 -0.19
C ARG A 28 7.80 -7.19 -0.43
N LYS A 29 7.70 -8.34 -1.11
CA LYS A 29 6.41 -9.00 -1.32
C LYS A 29 5.86 -9.43 0.04
N SER A 30 4.66 -8.98 0.36
CA SER A 30 3.98 -9.42 1.58
C SER A 30 3.57 -10.88 1.43
N LYS A 31 3.85 -11.69 2.45
CA LYS A 31 3.35 -13.08 2.55
C LYS A 31 1.88 -13.14 2.98
N LYS A 32 1.29 -12.01 3.41
CA LYS A 32 -0.12 -11.97 3.83
C LYS A 32 -1.04 -12.26 2.65
N ARG A 33 -1.98 -13.19 2.86
CA ARG A 33 -3.04 -13.46 1.89
C ARG A 33 -3.94 -12.23 1.76
N VAL A 34 -4.01 -11.66 0.57
CA VAL A 34 -4.94 -10.56 0.26
C VAL A 34 -6.28 -11.20 -0.10
N ILE A 35 -7.26 -11.09 0.80
CA ILE A 35 -8.60 -11.68 0.60
C ILE A 35 -9.47 -10.77 -0.28
N ARG A 36 -9.36 -9.45 -0.10
CA ARG A 36 -10.12 -8.44 -0.84
C ARG A 36 -9.29 -7.17 -1.00
N VAL A 37 -9.49 -6.48 -2.12
CA VAL A 37 -9.07 -5.08 -2.32
C VAL A 37 -10.32 -4.23 -2.51
N SER A 38 -10.26 -2.94 -2.19
CA SER A 38 -11.33 -2.00 -2.52
C SER A 38 -11.47 -1.85 -4.03
N ASP A 39 -12.65 -1.42 -4.49
CA ASP A 39 -12.90 -1.23 -5.92
C ASP A 39 -12.04 -0.11 -6.51
N GLU A 40 -11.71 0.92 -5.74
CA GLU A 40 -10.74 1.95 -6.11
C GLU A 40 -9.38 1.34 -6.49
N ILE A 41 -8.81 0.50 -5.62
CA ILE A 41 -7.53 -0.17 -5.89
C ILE A 41 -7.66 -1.06 -7.12
N ARG A 42 -8.77 -1.79 -7.25
CA ARG A 42 -9.01 -2.68 -8.39
C ARG A 42 -9.05 -1.91 -9.71
N GLN A 43 -9.81 -0.81 -9.78
CA GLN A 43 -9.95 0.02 -10.96
C GLN A 43 -8.61 0.63 -11.38
N VAL A 44 -7.88 1.22 -10.44
CA VAL A 44 -6.56 1.82 -10.72
C VAL A 44 -5.56 0.76 -11.18
N VAL A 45 -5.50 -0.40 -10.53
CA VAL A 45 -4.60 -1.50 -10.95
C VAL A 45 -5.00 -2.06 -12.32
N GLN A 46 -6.28 -2.11 -12.65
CA GLN A 46 -6.73 -2.57 -13.97
C GLN A 46 -6.37 -1.57 -15.08
N SER A 47 -6.53 -0.27 -14.82
CA SER A 47 -6.27 0.81 -15.78
C SER A 47 -4.78 1.13 -15.93
N GLN A 48 -4.07 1.36 -14.83
CA GLN A 48 -2.68 1.85 -14.80
C GLN A 48 -1.65 0.73 -14.57
N GLY A 49 -2.10 -0.47 -14.18
CA GLY A 49 -1.24 -1.61 -13.88
C GLY A 49 -0.69 -1.66 -12.45
N TYR A 50 -0.80 -0.58 -11.66
CA TYR A 50 -0.38 -0.54 -10.26
C TYR A 50 -1.16 0.48 -9.43
N TYR A 51 -1.13 0.32 -8.11
CA TYR A 51 -1.63 1.26 -7.11
C TYR A 51 -0.60 1.43 -5.99
N PHE A 52 -0.29 2.67 -5.63
CA PHE A 52 0.66 3.02 -4.58
C PHE A 52 0.04 3.96 -3.56
N ARG A 53 0.24 3.65 -2.28
CA ARG A 53 -0.22 4.49 -1.18
C ARG A 53 0.90 4.66 -0.16
N LYS A 54 1.24 5.92 0.15
CA LYS A 54 2.11 6.24 1.26
C LYS A 54 1.36 6.03 2.56
N LEU A 55 1.91 5.21 3.44
CA LEU A 55 1.42 5.08 4.81
C LEU A 55 2.43 5.82 5.66
N SER A 56 2.30 7.16 5.71
CA SER A 56 2.98 7.94 6.74
C SER A 56 2.70 7.27 8.07
N ASP A 57 3.72 7.04 8.90
CA ASP A 57 3.51 6.48 10.23
C ASP A 57 2.34 7.23 10.86
N PRO A 58 1.34 6.53 11.43
CA PRO A 58 0.39 7.22 12.27
C PRO A 58 1.25 7.87 13.34
N LYS A 59 1.34 9.20 13.28
CA LYS A 59 1.74 10.00 14.42
C LYS A 59 0.94 9.38 15.57
N ARG A 60 1.61 8.94 16.62
CA ARG A 60 0.93 8.58 17.87
C ARG A 60 0.20 9.84 18.30
N ASP A 61 -1.04 10.01 17.84
CA ASP A 61 -1.98 10.86 18.52
C ASP A 61 -2.38 10.05 19.75
N GLY A 62 -1.64 10.33 20.83
CA GLY A 62 -2.02 9.94 22.17
C GLY A 62 -3.43 10.44 22.47
N GLY A 63 -4.11 9.71 23.35
CA GLY A 63 -5.54 9.79 23.56
C GLY A 63 -6.09 11.20 23.82
N ALA A 64 -7.32 11.40 23.38
CA ALA A 64 -8.25 12.32 24.01
C ALA A 64 -9.44 11.47 24.45
N ASP A 65 -9.44 11.17 25.75
CA ASP A 65 -10.63 10.86 26.53
C ASP A 65 -11.74 11.88 26.19
N GLN A 66 -12.93 11.39 25.85
CA GLN A 66 -14.15 12.19 25.84
C GLN A 66 -15.23 11.39 26.56
N ARG A 67 -15.10 11.30 27.89
CA ARG A 67 -16.25 11.42 28.78
C ARG A 67 -16.45 12.88 29.13
N ALA A 68 -17.58 13.44 28.68
CA ALA A 68 -18.28 14.53 29.33
C ALA A 68 -19.78 14.20 29.24
#